data_AF-R9CCC9-F1
#
_entry.id   AF-R9CCC9-F1
#
_cell.length_a   1.000
_cell.length_b   1.000
_cell.length_c   1.000
_cell.angle_alpha   90.00
_cell.angle_beta   90.00
_cell.angle_gamma   90.00
#
_symmetry.space_group_name_H-M   'P 1'
#
loop_
_entity.id
_entity.type
_entity.pdbx_description
1 polymer ?
#
loop_
_entity_poly.entity_id
_entity_poly.type
_entity_poly.pdbx_seq_one_letter_code
_entity_poly.pdbx_strand_id
1 'polypeptide(L)' 'MNQGQEQFFAFILERVQENKVEEAKALLAESFKKQSEGTFTYDYISKFIPTMIALLKPENVEEVQSIMVQFSKNLKH' A
#
# COMPACT_ATOMS: atom_id res chain seq x y z
N MET A 1 -4.29 -9.09 10.90
CA MET A 1 -3.21 -8.17 10.49
C MET A 1 -2.09 -8.30 11.50
N ASN A 2 -0.84 -8.06 11.09
CA ASN A 2 0.27 -7.89 12.03
C ASN A 2 0.47 -6.41 12.36
N GLN A 3 1.27 -6.11 13.38
CA GLN A 3 1.52 -4.74 13.83
C GLN A 3 2.05 -3.83 12.70
N GLY A 4 2.90 -4.36 11.81
CA GLY A 4 3.42 -3.60 10.67
C GLY A 4 2.34 -3.25 9.63
N GLN A 5 1.41 -4.18 9.36
CA GLN A 5 0.26 -3.94 8.46
C GLN A 5 -0.70 -2.91 9.06
N GLU A 6 -0.92 -2.92 10.37
CA GLU A 6 -1.75 -1.91 11.05
C GLU A 6 -1.13 -0.51 10.99
N GLN A 7 0.18 -0.41 11.25
CA GLN A 7 0.91 0.84 11.13
C GLN A 7 0.89 1.38 9.70
N PHE A 8 1.15 0.52 8.72
CA PHE A 8 1.09 0.91 7.31
C PHE A 8 -0.31 1.32 6.87
N PHE A 9 -1.34 0.61 7.34
CA PHE A 9 -2.73 0.95 7.06
C PHE A 9 -3.08 2.35 7.59
N ALA A 10 -2.82 2.62 8.87
CA ALA A 10 -3.06 3.94 9.46
C ALA A 10 -2.27 5.05 8.72
N PHE A 11 -0.99 4.80 8.45
CA PHE A 11 -0.11 5.71 7.71
C PHE A 11 -0.65 6.10 6.33
N ILE A 12 -1.16 5.11 5.56
CA ILE A 12 -1.74 5.37 4.24
C ILE A 12 -3.07 6.11 4.35
N LEU A 13 -3.94 5.76 5.30
CA LEU A 13 -5.25 6.43 5.42
C LEU A 13 -5.16 7.93 5.73
N GLU A 14 -4.12 8.37 6.43
CA GLU A 14 -3.87 9.80 6.67
C GLU A 14 -3.44 10.56 5.39
N ARG A 15 -2.85 9.83 4.43
CA ARG A 15 -2.22 10.36 3.21
C ARG A 15 -3.06 10.19 1.96
N VAL A 16 -4.14 9.42 2.03
CA VAL A 16 -5.12 9.21 0.96
C VAL A 16 -6.06 10.43 0.86
N GLN A 17 -6.52 10.71 -0.36
CA GLN A 17 -7.54 11.73 -0.60
C GLN A 17 -8.82 11.37 0.16
N GLU A 18 -9.48 12.34 0.79
CA GLU A 18 -10.61 12.09 1.69
C GLU A 18 -11.76 11.30 1.02
N ASN A 19 -12.03 11.60 -0.25
CA ASN A 19 -13.03 10.92 -1.08
C ASN A 19 -12.59 9.54 -1.62
N LYS A 20 -11.34 9.11 -1.33
CA LYS A 20 -10.74 7.86 -1.79
C LYS A 20 -10.40 6.90 -0.65
N VAL A 21 -10.72 7.27 0.59
CA VAL A 21 -10.43 6.48 1.80
C VAL A 21 -11.02 5.07 1.71
N GLU A 22 -12.26 4.91 1.28
CA GLU A 22 -12.90 3.58 1.17
C GLU A 22 -12.22 2.70 0.11
N GLU A 23 -11.84 3.29 -1.02
CA GLU A 23 -11.12 2.60 -2.10
C GLU A 23 -9.74 2.13 -1.62
N ALA A 24 -9.00 2.98 -0.90
CA ALA A 24 -7.71 2.62 -0.32
C ALA A 24 -7.84 1.53 0.74
N LYS A 25 -8.88 1.56 1.59
CA LYS A 25 -9.14 0.51 2.58
C LYS A 25 -9.35 -0.84 1.91
N ALA A 26 -10.16 -0.90 0.86
CA ALA A 26 -10.42 -2.13 0.11
C ALA A 26 -9.13 -2.67 -0.54
N LEU A 27 -8.35 -1.80 -1.16
CA LEU A 27 -7.09 -2.15 -1.82
C LEU A 27 -6.05 -2.68 -0.82
N LEU A 28 -5.92 -2.04 0.34
CA LEU A 28 -5.04 -2.50 1.43
C LEU A 28 -5.51 -3.84 2.02
N ALA A 29 -6.81 -4.02 2.24
CA ALA A 29 -7.37 -5.26 2.75
C ALA A 29 -7.10 -6.45 1.81
N GLU A 30 -7.30 -6.26 0.50
CA GLU A 30 -6.96 -7.26 -0.51
C GLU A 30 -5.46 -7.59 -0.48
N SER A 31 -4.61 -6.55 -0.40
CA SER A 31 -3.16 -6.71 -0.36
C SER A 31 -2.69 -7.50 0.86
N PHE A 32 -3.24 -7.23 2.05
CA PHE A 32 -2.91 -7.97 3.26
C PHE A 32 -3.39 -9.42 3.20
N LYS A 33 -4.57 -9.67 2.62
CA LYS A 33 -5.06 -11.02 2.37
C LYS A 33 -4.09 -11.79 1.46
N LYS A 34 -3.68 -11.19 0.34
CA LYS A 34 -2.70 -11.80 -0.58
C LYS A 34 -1.34 -12.06 0.08
N GLN A 35 -0.88 -11.16 0.95
CA GLN A 35 0.34 -11.39 1.72
C GLN A 35 0.19 -12.59 2.66
N SER A 36 -0.95 -12.73 3.34
CA SER A 36 -1.20 -13.88 4.22
C SER A 36 -1.34 -15.21 3.48
N GLU A 37 -1.86 -15.18 2.25
CA GLU A 37 -2.03 -16.35 1.39
C GLU A 37 -0.76 -16.69 0.58
N GLY A 38 0.29 -15.86 0.66
CA GLY A 38 1.50 -16.03 -0.17
C GLY A 38 1.28 -15.72 -1.65
N THR A 39 0.18 -15.05 -2.01
CA THR A 39 -0.19 -14.70 -3.39
C THR A 39 0.06 -13.23 -3.73
N PHE A 40 0.79 -12.51 -2.87
CA PHE A 40 1.26 -11.14 -3.12
C PHE A 40 2.47 -11.16 -4.08
N THR A 41 2.21 -11.47 -5.33
CA THR A 41 3.23 -11.67 -6.38
C THR A 41 3.69 -10.35 -7.00
N TYR A 42 4.80 -10.40 -7.74
CA TYR A 42 5.31 -9.25 -8.49
C TYR A 42 4.27 -8.66 -9.47
N ASP A 43 3.45 -9.50 -10.12
CA ASP A 43 2.38 -9.05 -11.01
C ASP A 43 1.29 -8.28 -10.27
N TYR A 44 0.98 -8.67 -9.02
CA TYR A 44 0.06 -7.91 -8.20
C TYR A 44 0.70 -6.59 -7.75
N ILE A 45 1.97 -6.62 -7.34
CA ILE A 45 2.72 -5.43 -6.90
C ILE A 45 2.77 -4.37 -8.01
N SER A 46 3.01 -4.77 -9.26
CA SER A 46 3.10 -3.86 -10.41
C SER A 46 1.79 -3.10 -10.69
N LYS A 47 0.64 -3.67 -10.29
CA LYS A 47 -0.68 -3.02 -10.36
C LYS A 47 -0.99 -2.24 -9.08
N PHE A 48 -0.65 -2.81 -7.92
CA PHE A 48 -0.94 -2.23 -6.61
C PHE A 48 -0.26 -0.87 -6.41
N ILE A 49 1.05 -0.75 -6.72
CA ILE A 49 1.80 0.49 -6.50
C ILE A 49 1.19 1.68 -7.25
N PRO A 50 0.99 1.64 -8.58
CA PRO A 50 0.42 2.78 -9.30
C PRO A 50 -1.03 3.09 -8.87
N THR A 51 -1.84 2.06 -8.56
CA THR A 51 -3.19 2.28 -8.03
C THR A 51 -3.13 2.98 -6.68
N MET A 52 -2.27 2.56 -5.76
CA MET A 52 -2.14 3.21 -4.45
C MET A 52 -1.70 4.67 -4.60
N ILE A 53 -0.70 4.94 -5.45
CA ILE A 53 -0.22 6.31 -5.71
C ILE A 53 -1.34 7.21 -6.21
N ALA A 54 -2.23 6.71 -7.08
CA ALA A 54 -3.36 7.48 -7.60
C ALA A 54 -4.41 7.87 -6.53
N LEU A 55 -4.45 7.17 -5.40
CA LEU A 55 -5.36 7.44 -4.28
C LEU A 55 -4.78 8.44 -3.27
N LEU A 56 -3.48 8.71 -3.32
CA LEU A 56 -2.81 9.60 -2.38
C LEU A 56 -3.10 11.07 -2.69
N LYS A 57 -3.02 11.91 -1.65
CA LYS A 57 -2.94 13.35 -1.82
C LYS A 57 -1.65 13.69 -2.57
N PRO A 58 -1.66 14.62 -3.54
CA PRO A 58 -0.49 14.92 -4.38
C PRO A 58 0.79 15.20 -3.59
N GLU A 59 0.67 15.91 -2.46
CA GLU A 59 1.78 16.27 -1.58
C GLU A 59 2.43 15.08 -0.86
N ASN A 60 1.74 13.95 -0.75
CA ASN A 60 2.23 12.75 -0.05
C ASN A 60 2.77 11.68 -1.00
N VAL A 61 2.61 11.85 -2.32
CA VAL A 61 2.98 10.82 -3.31
C VAL A 61 4.47 10.46 -3.20
N GLU A 62 5.37 11.44 -3.15
CA GLU A 62 6.80 11.20 -3.09
C GLU A 62 7.22 10.47 -1.80
N GLU A 63 6.64 10.85 -0.66
CA GLU A 63 6.91 10.21 0.64
C GLU A 63 6.51 8.73 0.61
N VAL A 64 5.26 8.44 0.22
CA VAL A 64 4.75 7.06 0.21
C VAL A 64 5.48 6.21 -0.83
N GLN A 65 5.77 6.76 -2.01
CA GLN A 65 6.51 6.05 -3.05
C GLN A 65 7.92 5.66 -2.57
N SER A 66 8.61 6.57 -1.88
CA SER A 66 9.93 6.29 -1.30
C SER A 66 9.88 5.14 -0.30
N ILE A 67 8.88 5.13 0.60
CA ILE A 67 8.66 4.07 1.58
C ILE A 67 8.36 2.74 0.89
N MET A 68 7.49 2.72 -0.13
CA MET A 68 7.17 1.51 -0.89
C MET A 68 8.39 0.94 -1.63
N VAL A 69 9.25 1.79 -2.19
CA VAL A 69 10.51 1.37 -2.84
C VAL A 69 11.51 0.83 -1.81
N GLN A 70 11.59 1.41 -0.63
CA GLN A 70 12.44 0.86 0.44
C GLN A 70 11.90 -0.48 0.94
N PHE A 71 10.59 -0.59 1.10
CA PHE A 71 9.93 -1.83 1.50
C PHE A 71 10.16 -2.95 0.47
N SER A 72 10.01 -2.67 -0.82
CA SER A 72 10.25 -3.65 -1.88
C SER A 72 11.72 -4.10 -1.98
N LYS A 73 12.68 -3.22 -1.67
CA LYS A 73 14.10 -3.59 -1.55
C LYS A 73 14.41 -4.48 -0.35
N ASN A 74 13.61 -4.38 0.72
CA ASN A 74 13.74 -5.19 1.93
C ASN A 74 12.97 -6.51 1.84
N LEU A 75 11.99 -6.62 0.93
CA LEU A 75 11.43 -7.89 0.47
C LEU A 75 12.47 -8.62 -0.41
N LYS A 76 13.60 -9.04 0.17
CA LYS A 76 14.58 -9.88 -0.54
C LYS A 76 14.11 -11.35 -0.55
N HIS A 77 14.08 -11.89 -1.78
CA HIS A 77 14.24 -13.28 -2.25
C HIS A 77 14.10 -14.44 -1.28
#